data_AF-A0A1W1CM42-F1
#
_entry.id   AF-A0A1W1CM42-F1
#
_cell.length_a   1.000
_cell.length_b   1.000
_cell.length_c   1.000
_cell.angle_alpha   90.00
_cell.angle_beta   90.00
_cell.angle_gamma   90.00
#
_symmetry.space_group_name_H-M   'P 1'
#
loop_
_entity.id
_entity.type
_entity.pdbx_description
1 polymer ?
#
loop_
_entity_poly.entity_id
_entity_poly.type
_entity_poly.pdbx_seq_one_letter_code
_entity_poly.pdbx_strand_id
1 'polypeptide(L)'
;MQLIKFLFGIVLAQITTVFLVLLSTDGLDTLELIKLAIPILFISLIIALWFSSISAHYCKDAVGKAEGIFAREREKLRVNAERAKRQVEKEAQKEIIHEATTTHAKANFKVGIAFAGVLGIGGLFVFAQMVTVGLLAISAGGGAIGGYYWRGRRLEANRRLEEIESKDLKVIESKPSRLSQFKLLK
;
A
#
# COMPACT_ATOMS: atom_id res chain seq x y z
N MET A 1 -49.73 27.53 13.95
CA MET A 1 -50.35 28.73 14.55
C MET A 1 -50.25 28.64 16.06
N GLN A 2 -49.38 29.44 16.69
CA GLN A 2 -49.05 29.30 18.13
C GLN A 2 -49.64 30.42 19.00
N LEU A 3 -49.89 31.61 18.41
CA LEU A 3 -50.68 32.68 19.03
C LEU A 3 -52.06 32.19 19.53
N ILE A 4 -52.68 31.23 18.84
CA ILE A 4 -53.97 30.63 19.24
C ILE A 4 -53.88 29.98 20.63
N LYS A 5 -52.75 29.36 20.99
CA LYS A 5 -52.58 28.73 22.31
C LYS A 5 -52.52 29.77 23.43
N PHE A 6 -51.81 30.88 23.20
CA PHE A 6 -51.78 32.00 24.13
C PHE A 6 -53.15 32.70 24.23
N LEU A 7 -53.80 32.98 23.10
CA LEU A 7 -55.14 33.57 23.07
C LEU A 7 -56.15 32.71 23.84
N PHE A 8 -56.12 31.38 23.67
CA PHE A 8 -56.96 30.46 24.44
C PHE A 8 -56.69 30.56 25.95
N GLY A 9 -55.43 30.63 26.37
CA GLY A 9 -55.05 30.84 27.77
C GLY A 9 -55.53 32.19 28.34
N ILE A 10 -55.43 33.27 27.57
CA ILE A 10 -55.94 34.60 27.96
C ILE A 10 -57.47 34.56 28.09
N VAL A 11 -58.17 34.00 27.09
CA VAL A 11 -59.64 33.90 27.10
C VAL A 11 -60.12 33.07 28.30
N LEU A 12 -59.47 31.94 28.59
CA LEU A 12 -59.80 31.12 29.75
C LEU A 12 -59.61 31.88 31.06
N ALA A 13 -58.50 32.63 31.20
CA ALA A 13 -58.24 33.47 32.37
C ALA A 13 -59.31 34.55 32.57
N GLN A 14 -59.74 35.21 31.49
CA GLN A 14 -60.81 36.23 31.53
C GLN A 14 -62.15 35.62 31.93
N ILE A 15 -62.52 34.45 31.36
CA ILE A 15 -63.73 33.71 31.75
C ILE A 15 -63.69 33.34 33.23
N THR A 16 -62.56 32.84 33.74
CA THR A 16 -62.40 32.51 35.17
C THR A 16 -62.51 33.74 36.06
N THR A 17 -61.96 34.89 35.64
CA THR A 17 -62.07 36.16 36.37
C THR A 17 -63.52 36.64 36.44
N VAL A 18 -64.23 36.65 35.31
CA VAL A 18 -65.65 37.02 35.25
C VAL A 18 -66.49 36.06 36.10
N PHE A 19 -66.22 34.76 36.05
CA PHE A 19 -66.92 33.75 36.85
C PHE A 19 -66.71 33.95 38.36
N LEU A 20 -65.49 34.31 38.80
CA LEU A 20 -65.23 34.63 40.21
C LEU A 20 -65.96 35.91 40.66
N VAL A 21 -65.99 36.95 39.81
CA VAL A 21 -66.68 38.20 40.12
C VAL A 21 -68.20 37.97 40.23
N LEU A 22 -68.80 37.17 39.34
CA LEU A 22 -70.22 36.81 39.39
C LEU A 22 -70.60 35.94 40.59
N LEU A 23 -69.65 35.22 41.19
CA LEU A 23 -69.83 34.42 42.40
C LEU A 23 -69.55 35.20 43.69
N SER A 24 -69.06 36.43 43.61
CA SER A 24 -68.80 37.28 44.77
C SER A 24 -70.09 37.97 45.20
N THR A 25 -70.55 37.70 46.42
CA THR A 25 -71.66 38.42 47.05
C THR A 25 -71.26 39.88 47.35
N ASP A 26 -72.22 40.80 47.41
CA ASP A 26 -72.00 42.25 47.56
C ASP A 26 -71.32 42.71 48.88
N GLY A 27 -71.03 41.79 49.80
CA GLY A 27 -70.45 42.08 51.12
C GLY A 27 -68.92 42.07 51.13
N LEU A 28 -68.28 43.22 50.90
CA LEU A 28 -66.81 43.36 50.99
C LEU A 28 -66.29 43.39 52.45
N ASP A 29 -66.53 42.31 53.20
CA ASP A 29 -65.93 42.10 54.51
C ASP A 29 -64.52 41.47 54.37
N THR A 30 -63.65 41.74 55.35
CA THR A 30 -62.25 41.29 55.40
C THR A 30 -62.11 39.78 55.26
N LEU A 31 -63.05 39.01 55.81
CA LEU A 31 -63.10 37.54 55.69
C LEU A 31 -63.52 37.07 54.29
N GLU A 32 -64.37 37.81 53.57
CA GLU A 32 -64.76 37.46 52.20
C GLU A 32 -63.65 37.78 51.21
N LEU A 33 -62.95 38.91 51.40
CA LEU A 33 -61.77 39.26 50.62
C LEU A 33 -60.68 38.18 50.69
N ILE A 34 -60.40 37.63 51.88
CA ILE A 34 -59.41 36.54 52.05
C ILE A 34 -59.88 35.25 51.35
N LYS A 35 -61.18 34.90 51.47
CA LYS A 35 -61.76 33.73 50.80
C LYS A 35 -61.69 33.83 49.27
N LEU A 36 -61.78 35.04 48.70
CA LEU A 36 -61.64 35.28 47.26
C LEU A 36 -60.16 35.35 46.82
N ALA A 37 -59.29 35.96 47.63
CA ALA A 37 -57.88 36.17 47.29
C ALA A 37 -57.09 34.84 47.15
N ILE A 38 -57.38 33.86 48.01
CA ILE A 38 -56.72 32.54 47.98
C ILE A 38 -56.91 31.83 46.61
N PRO A 39 -58.13 31.57 46.11
CA PRO A 39 -58.31 30.94 44.81
C PRO A 39 -57.79 31.80 43.65
N ILE A 40 -57.90 33.13 43.69
CA ILE A 40 -57.28 34.02 42.69
C ILE A 40 -55.77 33.78 42.61
N LEU A 41 -55.08 33.70 43.75
CA LEU A 41 -53.64 33.45 43.81
C LEU A 41 -53.31 32.11 43.14
N PHE A 42 -53.99 31.02 43.53
CA PHE A 42 -53.77 29.70 42.94
C PHE A 42 -54.03 29.67 41.42
N ILE A 43 -55.12 30.27 40.96
CA ILE A 43 -55.47 30.38 39.54
C ILE A 43 -54.39 31.18 38.78
N SER A 44 -53.95 32.32 39.32
CA SER A 44 -52.90 33.15 38.72
C SER A 44 -51.57 32.41 38.62
N LEU A 45 -51.21 31.59 39.63
CA LEU A 45 -50.00 30.79 39.65
C LEU A 45 -50.04 29.68 38.58
N ILE A 46 -51.17 28.98 38.44
CA ILE A 46 -51.38 27.96 37.41
C ILE A 46 -51.28 28.58 36.02
N ILE A 47 -51.90 29.74 35.79
CA ILE A 47 -51.82 30.48 34.53
C ILE A 47 -50.36 30.92 34.26
N ALA A 48 -49.67 31.50 35.24
CA ALA A 48 -48.28 31.92 35.09
C ALA A 48 -47.34 30.76 34.74
N LEU A 49 -47.50 29.60 35.40
CA LEU A 49 -46.75 28.37 35.09
C LEU A 49 -47.08 27.84 33.69
N TRP A 50 -48.35 27.88 33.26
CA TRP A 50 -48.77 27.46 31.93
C TRP A 50 -48.17 28.35 30.82
N PHE A 51 -48.24 29.67 30.98
CA PHE A 51 -47.62 30.63 30.05
C PHE A 51 -46.09 30.50 30.03
N SER A 52 -45.46 30.30 31.18
CA SER A 52 -44.01 30.05 31.30
C SER A 52 -43.59 28.76 30.59
N SER A 53 -44.34 27.67 30.78
CA SER A 53 -44.11 26.40 30.08
C SER A 53 -44.20 26.57 28.56
N ILE A 54 -45.27 27.21 28.07
CA ILE A 54 -45.45 27.49 26.64
C ILE A 54 -44.28 28.33 26.08
N SER A 55 -43.87 29.40 26.77
CA SER A 55 -42.79 30.28 26.29
C SER A 55 -41.41 29.60 26.32
N ALA A 56 -41.13 28.76 27.32
CA ALA A 56 -39.89 28.01 27.44
C ALA A 56 -39.70 27.01 26.28
N HIS A 57 -40.77 26.38 25.80
CA HIS A 57 -40.72 25.53 24.61
C HIS A 57 -40.36 26.34 23.34
N TYR A 58 -40.92 27.53 23.16
CA TYR A 58 -40.59 28.37 21.99
C TYR A 58 -39.19 28.94 22.02
N CYS A 59 -38.68 29.31 23.20
CA CYS A 59 -37.28 29.72 23.34
C CYS A 59 -36.33 28.58 22.95
N LYS A 60 -36.60 27.35 23.43
CA LYS A 60 -35.83 26.15 23.08
C LYS A 60 -35.89 25.81 21.59
N ASP A 61 -37.07 25.87 20.96
CA ASP A 61 -37.22 25.61 19.52
C ASP A 61 -36.52 26.66 18.65
N ALA A 62 -36.52 27.94 19.07
CA ALA A 62 -35.85 29.02 18.37
C ALA A 62 -34.32 28.92 18.50
N VAL A 63 -33.81 28.68 19.72
CA VAL A 63 -32.38 28.47 19.98
C VAL A 63 -31.89 27.21 19.26
N GLY A 64 -32.60 26.08 19.36
CA GLY A 64 -32.22 24.83 18.69
C GLY A 64 -32.18 24.94 17.16
N LYS A 65 -33.06 25.77 16.56
CA LYS A 65 -32.96 26.10 15.13
C LYS A 65 -31.73 26.94 14.79
N ALA A 66 -31.41 27.94 15.61
CA ALA A 66 -30.20 28.75 15.42
C ALA A 66 -28.93 27.91 15.57
N GLU A 67 -28.82 27.11 16.64
CA GLU A 67 -27.72 26.16 16.87
C GLU A 67 -27.59 25.15 15.73
N GLY A 68 -28.70 24.60 15.21
CA GLY A 68 -28.70 23.70 14.07
C GLY A 68 -28.19 24.36 12.77
N ILE A 69 -28.46 25.64 12.56
CA ILE A 69 -27.91 26.42 11.44
C ILE A 69 -26.40 26.63 11.66
N PHE A 70 -25.97 27.12 12.83
CA PHE A 70 -24.56 27.34 13.13
C PHE A 70 -23.72 26.06 13.06
N ALA A 71 -24.23 24.93 13.54
CA ALA A 71 -23.57 23.63 13.41
C ALA A 71 -23.37 23.25 11.93
N ARG A 72 -24.41 23.44 11.10
CA ARG A 72 -24.36 23.16 9.66
C ARG A 72 -23.44 24.11 8.88
N GLU A 73 -23.31 25.36 9.31
CA GLU A 73 -22.36 26.33 8.75
C GLU A 73 -20.92 26.00 9.15
N ARG A 74 -20.68 25.65 10.42
CA ARG A 74 -19.38 25.20 10.92
C ARG A 74 -18.89 23.93 10.19
N GLU A 75 -19.79 22.99 9.94
CA GLU A 75 -19.51 21.78 9.15
C GLU A 75 -19.06 22.14 7.72
N LYS A 76 -19.81 23.02 7.03
CA LYS A 76 -19.45 23.50 5.68
C LYS A 76 -18.09 24.21 5.66
N LEU A 77 -17.83 25.08 6.64
CA LEU A 77 -16.55 25.79 6.75
C LEU A 77 -15.38 24.82 6.96
N ARG A 78 -15.56 23.82 7.85
CA ARG A 78 -14.56 22.77 8.08
C ARG A 78 -14.30 21.95 6.82
N VAL A 79 -15.34 21.46 6.15
CA VAL A 79 -15.21 20.68 4.91
C VAL A 79 -14.54 21.49 3.80
N ASN A 80 -14.85 22.79 3.67
CA ASN A 80 -14.19 23.66 2.70
C ASN A 80 -12.73 23.92 3.06
N ALA A 81 -12.39 24.11 4.34
CA ALA A 81 -11.00 24.24 4.79
C ALA A 81 -10.19 22.95 4.58
N GLU A 82 -10.78 21.78 4.83
CA GLU A 82 -10.16 20.47 4.55
C GLU A 82 -9.99 20.24 3.03
N ARG A 83 -10.93 20.67 2.20
CA ARG A 83 -10.79 20.65 0.73
C ARG A 83 -9.67 21.58 0.26
N ALA A 84 -9.61 22.81 0.78
CA ALA A 84 -8.56 23.77 0.45
C ALA A 84 -7.18 23.24 0.85
N LYS A 85 -7.03 22.68 2.06
CA LYS A 85 -5.79 21.99 2.49
C LYS A 85 -5.41 20.86 1.53
N ARG A 86 -6.35 19.99 1.16
CA ARG A 86 -6.09 18.90 0.20
C ARG A 86 -5.77 19.40 -1.22
N GLN A 87 -6.22 20.59 -1.62
CA GLN A 87 -5.83 21.19 -2.90
C GLN A 87 -4.40 21.72 -2.83
N VAL A 88 -4.06 22.51 -1.80
CA VAL A 88 -2.70 23.01 -1.57
C VAL A 88 -1.70 21.86 -1.38
N GLU A 89 -2.05 20.82 -0.61
CA GLU A 89 -1.23 19.61 -0.46
C GLU A 89 -1.03 18.87 -1.78
N LYS A 90 -2.04 18.81 -2.67
CA LYS A 90 -1.91 18.20 -4.00
C LYS A 90 -1.11 19.04 -4.98
N GLU A 91 -1.19 20.35 -4.88
CA GLU A 91 -0.40 21.29 -5.70
C GLU A 91 1.07 21.26 -5.25
N ALA A 92 1.33 21.39 -3.94
CA ALA A 92 2.65 21.21 -3.36
C ALA A 92 3.22 19.81 -3.63
N GLN A 93 2.42 18.74 -3.52
CA GLN A 93 2.88 17.40 -3.91
C GLN A 93 3.15 17.30 -5.42
N LYS A 94 2.37 17.93 -6.29
CA LYS A 94 2.67 17.95 -7.74
C LYS A 94 3.98 18.69 -8.02
N GLU A 95 4.20 19.83 -7.39
CA GLU A 95 5.40 20.65 -7.54
C GLU A 95 6.64 19.92 -6.99
N ILE A 96 6.55 19.39 -5.77
CA ILE A 96 7.58 18.54 -5.16
C ILE A 96 7.82 17.28 -5.99
N ILE A 97 6.78 16.63 -6.54
CA ILE A 97 6.98 15.47 -7.43
C ILE A 97 7.62 15.90 -8.75
N HIS A 98 7.33 17.08 -9.30
CA HIS A 98 7.95 17.55 -10.54
C HIS A 98 9.44 17.87 -10.34
N GLU A 99 9.77 18.57 -9.25
CA GLU A 99 11.14 18.93 -8.86
C GLU A 99 11.95 17.72 -8.36
N ALA A 100 11.30 16.80 -7.64
CA ALA A 100 11.89 15.53 -7.22
C ALA A 100 12.04 14.54 -8.38
N THR A 101 11.11 14.45 -9.34
CA THR A 101 11.29 13.55 -10.50
C THR A 101 12.43 14.03 -11.39
N THR A 102 12.56 15.33 -11.65
CA THR A 102 13.72 15.88 -12.39
C THR A 102 15.05 15.71 -11.65
N THR A 103 15.06 15.81 -10.31
CA THR A 103 16.28 15.67 -9.50
C THR A 103 16.66 14.21 -9.21
N HIS A 104 15.71 13.36 -8.77
CA HIS A 104 15.94 11.95 -8.48
C HIS A 104 16.13 11.08 -9.72
N ALA A 105 15.51 11.39 -10.87
CA ALA A 105 15.80 10.66 -12.11
C ALA A 105 17.29 10.79 -12.47
N LYS A 106 17.87 11.98 -12.32
CA LYS A 106 19.30 12.24 -12.57
C LYS A 106 20.21 11.47 -11.60
N ALA A 107 19.80 11.31 -10.34
CA ALA A 107 20.54 10.54 -9.33
C ALA A 107 20.46 9.02 -9.56
N ASN A 108 19.24 8.48 -9.74
CA ASN A 108 19.02 7.04 -9.96
C ASN A 108 19.65 6.56 -11.29
N PHE A 109 19.64 7.40 -12.33
CA PHE A 109 20.29 7.11 -13.60
C PHE A 109 21.81 6.97 -13.47
N LYS A 110 22.46 7.75 -12.59
CA LYS A 110 23.90 7.66 -12.32
C LYS A 110 24.28 6.32 -11.67
N VAL A 111 23.47 5.84 -10.73
CA VAL A 111 23.65 4.52 -10.11
C VAL A 111 23.39 3.40 -11.11
N GLY A 112 22.32 3.51 -11.92
CA GLY A 112 22.00 2.55 -12.98
C GLY A 112 23.11 2.41 -14.03
N ILE A 113 23.68 3.51 -14.51
CA ILE A 113 24.83 3.50 -15.43
C ILE A 113 26.05 2.85 -14.79
N ALA A 114 26.37 3.17 -13.53
CA ALA A 114 27.51 2.57 -12.83
C ALA A 114 27.36 1.04 -12.72
N PHE A 115 26.17 0.56 -12.34
CA PHE A 115 25.90 -0.87 -12.20
C PHE A 115 25.91 -1.60 -13.56
N ALA A 116 25.30 -1.01 -14.59
CA ALA A 116 25.33 -1.54 -15.95
C ALA A 116 26.76 -1.57 -16.54
N GLY A 117 27.58 -0.55 -16.24
CA GLY A 117 28.98 -0.50 -16.66
C GLY A 117 29.83 -1.61 -16.02
N VAL A 118 29.70 -1.83 -14.71
CA VAL A 118 30.39 -2.92 -14.01
C VAL A 118 29.97 -4.29 -14.53
N LEU A 119 28.67 -4.52 -14.73
CA LEU A 119 28.15 -5.77 -15.29
C LEU A 119 28.61 -6.00 -16.75
N GLY A 120 28.67 -4.93 -17.56
CA GLY A 120 29.18 -5.00 -18.94
C GLY A 120 30.66 -5.39 -19.01
N ILE A 121 31.50 -4.81 -18.14
CA ILE A 121 32.92 -5.17 -18.02
C ILE A 121 33.07 -6.63 -17.56
N GLY A 122 32.27 -7.06 -16.57
CA GLY A 122 32.25 -8.45 -16.12
C GLY A 122 31.85 -9.44 -17.22
N GLY A 123 30.81 -9.11 -18.00
CA GLY A 123 30.36 -9.93 -19.14
C GLY A 123 31.42 -10.07 -20.23
N LEU A 124 32.14 -8.98 -20.57
CA LEU A 124 33.27 -9.02 -21.49
C LEU A 124 34.41 -9.93 -20.98
N PHE A 125 34.68 -9.91 -19.67
CA PHE A 125 35.72 -10.74 -19.07
C PHE A 125 35.35 -12.24 -19.11
N VAL A 126 34.09 -12.58 -18.80
CA VAL A 126 33.56 -13.95 -18.92
C VAL A 126 33.62 -14.43 -20.37
N PHE A 127 33.26 -13.58 -21.35
CA PHE A 127 33.36 -13.91 -22.77
C PHE A 127 34.81 -14.23 -23.19
N ALA A 128 35.78 -13.40 -22.78
CA ALA A 128 37.20 -13.65 -23.06
C ALA A 128 37.72 -14.97 -22.44
N GLN A 129 37.28 -15.28 -21.21
CA GLN A 129 37.58 -16.57 -20.58
C GLN A 129 36.95 -17.74 -21.36
N MET A 130 35.73 -17.60 -21.86
CA MET A 130 35.01 -18.63 -22.61
C MET A 130 35.67 -18.91 -23.98
N VAL A 131 36.17 -17.88 -24.66
CA VAL A 131 37.03 -18.03 -25.85
C VAL A 131 38.32 -18.78 -25.53
N THR A 132 38.97 -18.45 -24.41
CA THR A 132 40.21 -19.11 -23.97
C THR A 132 39.99 -20.59 -23.66
N VAL A 133 38.93 -20.91 -22.92
CA VAL A 133 38.55 -22.29 -22.59
C VAL A 133 38.14 -23.07 -23.86
N GLY A 134 37.41 -22.45 -24.79
CA GLY A 134 37.05 -23.06 -26.06
C GLY A 134 38.28 -23.40 -26.91
N LEU A 135 39.25 -22.49 -27.00
CA LEU A 135 40.49 -22.71 -27.73
C LEU A 135 41.36 -23.82 -27.09
N LEU A 136 41.42 -23.86 -25.76
CA LEU A 136 42.06 -24.94 -25.01
C LEU A 136 41.36 -26.29 -25.23
N ALA A 137 40.03 -26.33 -25.23
CA ALA A 137 39.25 -27.55 -25.47
C ALA A 137 39.47 -28.10 -26.89
N ILE A 138 39.46 -27.23 -27.91
CA ILE A 138 39.75 -27.59 -29.30
C ILE A 138 41.22 -28.06 -29.44
N SER A 139 42.17 -27.38 -28.80
CA SER A 139 43.59 -27.75 -28.86
C SER A 139 43.89 -29.07 -28.15
N ALA A 140 43.27 -29.32 -26.99
CA ALA A 140 43.42 -30.55 -26.24
C ALA A 140 42.73 -31.73 -26.94
N GLY A 141 41.48 -31.55 -27.39
CA GLY A 141 40.73 -32.58 -28.12
C GLY A 141 41.36 -32.89 -29.49
N GLY A 142 41.68 -31.86 -30.27
CA GLY A 142 42.36 -31.99 -31.56
C GLY A 142 43.77 -32.56 -31.45
N GLY A 143 44.52 -32.17 -30.41
CA GLY A 143 45.84 -32.74 -30.11
C GLY A 143 45.78 -34.21 -29.73
N ALA A 144 44.79 -34.62 -28.92
CA ALA A 144 44.56 -36.02 -28.60
C ALA A 144 44.22 -36.84 -29.85
N ILE A 145 43.21 -36.42 -30.63
CA ILE A 145 42.78 -37.11 -31.85
C ILE A 145 43.92 -37.18 -32.88
N GLY A 146 44.61 -36.07 -33.13
CA GLY A 146 45.75 -36.00 -34.04
C GLY A 146 46.93 -36.88 -33.59
N GLY A 147 47.19 -36.96 -32.29
CA GLY A 147 48.24 -37.81 -31.71
C GLY A 147 47.95 -39.31 -31.90
N TYR A 148 46.70 -39.74 -31.72
CA TYR A 148 46.29 -41.13 -32.02
C TYR A 148 46.35 -41.43 -33.51
N TYR A 149 45.90 -40.52 -34.38
CA TYR A 149 46.00 -40.67 -35.84
C TYR A 149 47.46 -40.80 -36.32
N TRP A 150 48.36 -39.94 -35.81
CA TRP A 150 49.78 -39.99 -36.17
C TRP A 150 50.47 -41.26 -35.65
N ARG A 151 50.11 -41.75 -34.45
CA ARG A 151 50.57 -43.06 -33.95
C ARG A 151 50.08 -44.22 -34.83
N GLY A 152 48.82 -44.21 -35.26
CA GLY A 152 48.28 -45.21 -36.20
C GLY A 152 49.10 -45.28 -37.48
N ARG A 153 49.33 -44.13 -38.14
CA ARG A 153 50.13 -44.06 -39.37
C ARG A 153 51.60 -44.47 -39.16
N ARG A 154 52.20 -44.18 -37.99
CA ARG A 154 53.55 -44.68 -37.65
C ARG A 154 53.57 -46.20 -37.45
N LEU A 155 52.57 -46.77 -36.80
CA LEU A 155 52.46 -48.23 -36.62
C LEU A 155 52.26 -48.96 -37.95
N GLU A 156 51.46 -48.40 -38.86
CA GLU A 156 51.32 -48.93 -40.23
C GLU A 156 52.62 -48.82 -41.04
N ALA A 157 53.35 -47.70 -40.93
CA ALA A 157 54.64 -47.54 -41.58
C ALA A 157 55.70 -48.49 -41.01
N ASN A 158 55.80 -48.64 -39.68
CA ASN A 158 56.70 -49.60 -39.05
C ASN A 158 56.33 -51.04 -39.41
N ARG A 159 55.04 -51.39 -39.44
CA ARG A 159 54.58 -52.72 -39.86
C ARG A 159 54.90 -53.01 -41.33
N ARG A 160 54.87 -52.00 -42.20
CA ARG A 160 55.36 -52.15 -43.59
C ARG A 160 56.88 -52.29 -43.66
N LEU A 161 57.64 -51.67 -42.75
CA LEU A 161 59.09 -51.89 -42.65
C LEU A 161 59.40 -53.32 -42.13
N GLU A 162 58.70 -53.79 -41.09
CA GLU A 162 58.77 -55.19 -40.63
C GLU A 162 58.35 -56.20 -41.73
N GLU A 163 57.38 -55.84 -42.58
CA GLU A 163 56.95 -56.69 -43.70
C GLU A 163 57.96 -56.68 -44.87
N ILE A 164 58.72 -55.60 -45.05
CA ILE A 164 59.85 -55.54 -46.00
C ILE A 164 61.04 -56.34 -45.44
N GLU A 165 61.39 -56.17 -44.16
CA GLU A 165 62.43 -56.93 -43.47
C GLU A 165 62.11 -58.43 -43.44
N SER A 166 60.86 -58.81 -43.17
CA SER A 166 60.39 -60.20 -43.22
C SER A 166 60.31 -60.80 -44.63
N LYS A 167 60.33 -59.97 -45.68
CA LYS A 167 60.40 -60.43 -47.09
C LYS A 167 61.84 -60.69 -47.53
N ASP A 168 62.82 -59.97 -46.98
CA ASP A 168 64.25 -60.21 -47.23
C ASP A 168 64.83 -61.36 -46.38
N LEU A 169 64.19 -61.71 -45.25
CA LEU A 169 64.61 -62.78 -44.34
C LEU A 169 63.96 -64.16 -44.60
N LYS A 170 63.30 -64.37 -45.75
CA LYS A 170 62.63 -65.64 -46.06
C LYS A 170 63.09 -66.21 -47.40
N VAL A 171 63.69 -67.41 -47.34
CA VAL A 171 64.51 -68.11 -48.37
C VAL A 171 65.99 -67.70 -48.24
N ILE A 172 66.71 -68.19 -47.22
CA ILE A 172 67.59 -69.39 -47.29
C ILE A 172 68.14 -69.66 -45.85
N GLU A 173 68.41 -70.86 -45.31
CA GLU A 173 68.16 -72.28 -45.70
C GLU A 173 68.29 -73.21 -44.46
N SER A 174 68.02 -74.51 -44.64
CA SER A 174 68.61 -75.67 -43.93
C SER A 174 68.62 -75.71 -42.39
N LYS A 175 67.55 -76.32 -41.85
CA LYS A 175 67.55 -77.43 -40.86
C LYS A 175 68.81 -78.34 -40.95
N PRO A 176 69.27 -79.09 -39.90
CA PRO A 176 68.84 -79.23 -38.48
C PRO A 176 70.01 -78.87 -37.49
N SER A 177 69.95 -78.97 -36.16
CA SER A 177 69.62 -80.16 -35.34
C SER A 177 69.87 -79.86 -33.84
N ARG A 178 69.37 -80.75 -32.95
CA ARG A 178 69.97 -81.19 -31.66
C ARG A 178 70.69 -80.13 -30.80
N LEU A 179 70.51 -80.02 -29.49
CA LEU A 179 69.92 -80.83 -28.42
C LEU A 179 70.42 -80.12 -27.15
N SER A 180 69.85 -80.40 -25.98
CA SER A 180 70.52 -80.11 -24.69
C SER A 180 70.72 -78.62 -24.38
N GLN A 181 70.73 -78.18 -23.13
CA GLN A 181 70.28 -78.77 -21.87
C GLN A 181 70.31 -77.61 -20.87
N PHE A 182 69.77 -77.85 -19.68
CA PHE A 182 70.25 -77.23 -18.44
C PHE A 182 69.86 -75.76 -18.24
N LYS A 183 69.20 -75.44 -17.11
CA LYS A 183 69.81 -75.19 -15.79
C LYS A 183 70.60 -73.87 -15.79
N LEU A 184 70.49 -73.00 -14.80
CA LEU A 184 69.82 -73.05 -13.48
C LEU A 184 69.66 -71.59 -12.99
N LEU A 185 69.06 -71.43 -11.80
CA LEU A 185 69.42 -70.49 -10.72
C LEU A 185 70.27 -69.23 -11.09
N LYS A 186 69.97 -68.07 -10.52
CA LYS A 186 69.69 -67.92 -9.08
C LYS A 186 69.03 -66.59 -8.76
#